data_AF-B2I7C6-F1
#
_entry.id   AF-B2I7C6-F1
#
_cell.length_a   1.000
_cell.length_b   1.000
_cell.length_c   1.000
_cell.angle_alpha   90.00
_cell.angle_beta   90.00
_cell.angle_gamma   90.00
#
_symmetry.space_group_name_H-M   'P 1'
#
loop_
_entity.id
_entity.type
_entity.pdbx_description
1 polymer ?
#
loop_
_entity_poly.entity_id
_entity_poly.type
_entity_poly.pdbx_seq_one_letter_code
_entity_poly.pdbx_strand_id
1 'polypeptide(L)'
;MKDELKQPEAFHTPPQLFTLHVDTIPLLCRSKQDLILFLHRTGVTQEDRAEVQQPVDVDHHSITKFAIVRNVLTKVNTRGDNGLPARCDIVKRIAEFENFELC
;
A
#
# COMPACT_ATOMS: atom_id res chain seq x y z
N MET A 1 2.45 -30.20 -3.60
CA MET A 1 1.58 -29.58 -2.58
C MET A 1 1.80 -28.08 -2.65
N LYS A 2 0.95 -27.36 -3.39
CA LYS A 2 0.84 -25.91 -3.25
C LYS A 2 -0.35 -25.71 -2.34
N ASP A 3 -0.12 -25.25 -1.12
CA ASP A 3 -1.19 -24.82 -0.25
C ASP A 3 -1.89 -23.64 -0.94
N GLU A 4 -3.05 -23.92 -1.54
CA GLU A 4 -4.01 -22.90 -1.93
C GLU A 4 -4.56 -22.30 -0.65
N LEU A 5 -3.88 -21.25 -0.19
CA LEU A 5 -4.35 -20.35 0.86
C LEU A 5 -5.68 -19.76 0.41
N LYS A 6 -6.79 -20.38 0.83
CA LYS A 6 -8.15 -19.88 0.62
C LYS A 6 -8.25 -18.49 1.23
N GLN A 7 -8.17 -17.48 0.36
CA GLN A 7 -8.31 -16.08 0.75
C GLN A 7 -9.72 -15.86 1.32
N PRO A 8 -9.88 -15.03 2.36
CA PRO A 8 -11.22 -14.60 2.76
C PRO A 8 -11.89 -13.93 1.54
N GLU A 9 -13.20 -14.15 1.37
CA GLU A 9 -13.99 -13.71 0.20
C GLU A 9 -13.88 -12.20 -0.12
N ALA A 10 -13.26 -11.41 0.77
CA ALA A 10 -13.06 -9.97 0.68
C ALA A 10 -11.63 -9.51 0.30
N PHE A 11 -10.64 -10.39 0.08
CA PHE A 11 -9.27 -9.97 -0.28
C PHE A 11 -9.00 -10.13 -1.78
N HIS A 12 -9.00 -9.02 -2.52
CA HIS A 12 -9.04 -9.05 -3.98
C HIS A 12 -7.68 -9.16 -4.68
N THR A 13 -6.59 -8.72 -4.05
CA THR A 13 -5.25 -8.80 -4.64
C THR A 13 -4.61 -10.15 -4.28
N PRO A 14 -4.01 -10.88 -5.25
CA PRO A 14 -3.27 -12.11 -4.92
C PRO A 14 -2.21 -11.89 -3.84
N PRO A 15 -2.03 -12.83 -2.89
CA PRO A 15 -1.10 -12.66 -1.75
C PRO A 15 0.32 -12.25 -2.14
N GLN A 16 0.86 -12.87 -3.20
CA GLN A 16 2.22 -12.59 -3.67
C GLN A 16 2.35 -11.16 -4.19
N LEU A 17 1.34 -10.68 -4.91
CA LEU A 17 1.31 -9.31 -5.42
C LEU A 17 1.13 -8.29 -4.28
N PHE A 18 0.31 -8.63 -3.28
CA PHE A 18 0.19 -7.80 -2.08
C PHE A 18 1.53 -7.66 -1.35
N THR A 19 2.22 -8.78 -1.10
CA THR A 19 3.54 -8.78 -0.47
C THR A 19 4.54 -7.98 -1.29
N LEU A 20 4.59 -8.18 -2.60
CA LEU A 20 5.46 -7.41 -3.50
C LEU A 20 5.25 -5.90 -3.36
N HIS A 21 4.00 -5.43 -3.33
CA HIS A 21 3.70 -4.01 -3.11
C HIS A 21 4.17 -3.52 -1.75
N VAL A 22 3.96 -4.30 -0.69
CA VAL A 22 4.41 -3.96 0.66
C VAL A 22 5.93 -3.85 0.75
N ASP A 23 6.66 -4.65 -0.02
CA ASP A 23 8.12 -4.63 0.00
C ASP A 23 8.69 -3.53 -0.92
N THR A 24 8.05 -3.27 -2.06
CA THR A 24 8.55 -2.35 -3.11
C THR A 24 8.21 -0.88 -2.83
N ILE A 25 6.94 -0.57 -2.53
CA ILE A 25 6.46 0.83 -2.40
C ILE A 25 7.26 1.62 -1.34
N PRO A 26 7.57 1.06 -0.15
CA PRO A 26 8.40 1.74 0.84
C PRO A 26 9.79 2.14 0.31
N LEU A 27 10.36 1.34 -0.59
CA LEU A 27 11.71 1.52 -1.12
C LEU A 27 11.75 2.56 -2.25
N LEU A 28 10.68 2.63 -3.04
CA LEU A 28 10.49 3.68 -4.06
C LEU A 28 10.30 5.09 -3.44
N CYS A 29 9.73 5.18 -2.24
CA CYS A 29 9.47 6.45 -1.57
C CYS A 29 10.63 6.83 -0.65
N ARG A 30 11.28 7.99 -0.89
CA ARG A 30 12.45 8.44 -0.11
C ARG A 30 12.11 8.67 1.37
N SER A 31 11.01 9.35 1.66
CA SER A 31 10.55 9.64 3.02
C SER A 31 9.14 9.08 3.32
N LYS A 32 8.73 9.14 4.61
CA LYS A 32 7.35 8.81 5.01
C LYS A 32 6.35 9.82 4.44
N GLN A 33 6.74 11.08 4.30
CA GLN A 33 5.89 12.11 3.70
C GLN A 33 5.71 11.87 2.19
N ASP A 34 6.77 11.48 1.47
CA ASP A 34 6.66 11.09 0.05
C ASP A 34 5.74 9.89 -0.12
N LEU A 35 5.83 8.91 0.80
CA LEU A 35 4.97 7.73 0.80
C LEU A 35 3.50 8.10 1.02
N ILE A 36 3.21 8.97 1.98
CA ILE A 36 1.86 9.48 2.22
C ILE A 36 1.33 10.20 0.98
N LEU A 37 2.16 11.03 0.32
CA LEU A 37 1.79 11.75 -0.88
C LEU A 37 1.56 10.80 -2.07
N PHE A 38 2.37 9.76 -2.20
CA PHE A 38 2.17 8.68 -3.17
C PHE A 38 0.77 8.06 -2.98
N LEU A 39 0.43 7.65 -1.75
CA LEU A 39 -0.86 7.04 -1.42
C LEU A 39 -2.03 8.02 -1.65
N HIS A 40 -1.86 9.30 -1.33
CA HIS A 40 -2.88 10.33 -1.61
C HIS A 40 -3.23 10.38 -3.10
N ARG A 41 -2.23 10.21 -3.97
CA ARG A 41 -2.44 10.27 -5.42
C ARG A 41 -3.11 9.00 -5.96
N THR A 42 -3.01 7.87 -5.27
CA THR A 42 -3.47 6.56 -5.77
C THR A 42 -4.94 6.25 -5.49
N GLY A 43 -5.83 7.24 -5.43
CA GLY A 43 -7.26 7.02 -5.16
C GLY A 43 -7.59 6.43 -3.78
N VAL A 44 -6.61 6.34 -2.88
CA VAL A 44 -6.81 5.88 -1.50
C VAL A 44 -7.58 6.96 -0.75
N THR A 45 -8.62 6.54 -0.03
CA THR A 45 -9.49 7.47 0.70
C THR A 45 -8.73 8.15 1.85
N GLN A 46 -9.21 9.32 2.26
CA GLN A 46 -8.66 10.00 3.44
C GLN A 46 -8.82 9.15 4.70
N GLU A 47 -9.92 8.41 4.83
CA GLU A 47 -10.18 7.49 5.93
C GLU A 47 -9.10 6.40 6.03
N ASP A 48 -8.75 5.76 4.90
CA ASP A 48 -7.73 4.72 4.89
C ASP A 48 -6.34 5.25 5.25
N ARG A 49 -6.06 6.52 4.91
CA ARG A 49 -4.79 7.20 5.20
C ARG A 49 -4.71 7.84 6.57
N ALA A 50 -5.82 8.24 7.19
CA ALA A 50 -5.83 9.03 8.42
C ALA A 50 -5.12 8.30 9.58
N GLU A 51 -5.35 7.00 9.73
CA GLU A 51 -4.74 6.19 10.78
C GLU A 51 -3.21 6.10 10.70
N VAL A 52 -2.64 6.20 9.50
CA VAL A 52 -1.18 6.17 9.30
C VAL A 52 -0.58 7.58 9.25
N GLN A 53 -1.39 8.59 8.91
CA GLN A 53 -0.98 9.99 8.91
C GLN A 53 -0.69 10.49 10.33
N GLN A 54 -1.57 10.19 11.29
CA GLN A 54 -1.42 10.67 12.66
C GLN A 54 -0.08 10.24 13.30
N PRO A 55 0.33 8.95 13.26
CA PRO A 55 1.64 8.54 13.75
C PRO A 55 2.80 9.24 13.04
N VAL A 56 2.70 9.46 11.72
CA VAL A 56 3.75 10.16 10.95
C VAL A 56 3.93 11.61 11.42
N ASP A 57 2.84 12.30 11.75
CA ASP A 57 2.86 13.71 12.14
C ASP A 57 3.26 13.93 13.61
N VAL A 58 2.90 13.00 14.51
CA VAL A 58 3.13 13.13 15.96
C VAL A 58 4.47 12.55 16.41
N ASP A 59 4.72 11.29 16.04
CA ASP A 59 5.97 10.59 16.36
C ASP A 59 6.35 9.73 15.16
N HIS A 60 7.06 10.34 14.21
CA HIS A 60 7.41 9.67 12.98
C HIS A 60 8.23 8.38 13.21
N HIS A 61 8.90 8.17 14.35
CA HIS A 61 9.62 6.93 14.64
C HIS A 61 8.71 5.77 15.05
N SER A 62 7.51 6.05 15.54
CA SER A 62 6.53 5.06 15.98
C SER A 62 6.01 4.14 14.86
N ILE A 63 6.18 4.54 13.59
CA ILE A 63 5.70 3.79 12.43
C ILE A 63 6.75 3.69 11.31
N THR A 64 6.86 2.52 10.69
CA THR A 64 7.76 2.28 9.55
C THR A 64 7.03 2.46 8.22
N LYS A 65 7.77 2.74 7.13
CA LYS A 65 7.18 2.81 5.78
C LYS A 65 6.46 1.50 5.38
N PHE A 66 7.02 0.35 5.75
CA PHE A 66 6.42 -0.97 5.53
C PHE A 66 5.09 -1.14 6.28
N ALA A 67 5.03 -0.68 7.54
CA ALA A 67 3.80 -0.72 8.33
C ALA A 67 2.71 0.20 7.72
N ILE A 68 3.09 1.39 7.23
CA ILE A 68 2.18 2.32 6.53
C ILE A 68 1.56 1.63 5.31
N VAL A 69 2.40 1.09 4.41
CA VAL A 69 1.92 0.45 3.17
C VAL A 69 1.04 -0.75 3.50
N ARG A 70 1.48 -1.64 4.40
CA ARG A 70 0.72 -2.83 4.77
C ARG A 70 -0.65 -2.46 5.33
N ASN A 71 -0.74 -1.48 6.23
CA ASN A 71 -2.01 -1.05 6.81
C ASN A 71 -2.95 -0.54 5.71
N VAL A 72 -2.51 0.43 4.91
CA VAL A 72 -3.33 1.06 3.87
C VAL A 72 -3.77 0.06 2.81
N LEU A 73 -2.85 -0.76 2.28
CA LEU A 73 -3.19 -1.74 1.26
C LEU A 73 -4.14 -2.82 1.79
N THR A 74 -4.06 -3.18 3.08
CA THR A 74 -5.00 -4.14 3.67
C THR A 74 -6.42 -3.59 3.59
N LYS A 75 -6.63 -2.34 4.01
CA LYS A 75 -7.95 -1.70 3.96
C LYS A 75 -8.49 -1.58 2.55
N VAL A 76 -7.66 -1.08 1.63
CA VAL A 76 -8.01 -0.97 0.21
C VAL A 76 -8.37 -2.33 -0.39
N ASN A 77 -7.67 -3.39 0.01
CA ASN A 77 -7.98 -4.74 -0.45
C ASN A 77 -9.29 -5.27 0.10
N THR A 78 -9.64 -4.96 1.35
CA THR A 78 -10.89 -5.41 1.97
C THR A 78 -12.14 -4.64 1.52
N ARG A 79 -11.98 -3.53 0.78
CA ARG A 79 -13.08 -2.65 0.35
C ARG A 79 -13.89 -3.16 -0.85
N GLY A 80 -13.69 -4.39 -1.32
CA GLY A 80 -14.49 -4.86 -2.45
C GLY A 80 -14.11 -4.16 -3.76
N ASP A 81 -15.14 -3.87 -4.56
CA ASP A 81 -15.05 -3.06 -5.78
C ASP A 81 -14.80 -1.57 -5.50
N ASN A 82 -15.17 -1.07 -4.31
CA ASN A 82 -14.88 0.32 -3.91
C ASN A 82 -13.37 0.57 -3.78
N GLY A 83 -12.57 -0.49 -3.56
CA GLY A 83 -11.12 -0.42 -3.56
C GLY A 83 -10.47 -0.57 -4.93
N LEU A 84 -11.22 -0.97 -5.97
CA LEU A 84 -10.67 -1.28 -7.30
C LEU A 84 -9.93 -0.09 -7.93
N PRO A 85 -10.47 1.15 -7.94
CA PRO A 85 -9.77 2.29 -8.51
C PRO A 85 -8.40 2.48 -7.86
N ALA A 86 -8.33 2.40 -6.53
CA ALA A 86 -7.09 2.58 -5.80
C ALA A 86 -6.07 1.48 -6.12
N ARG A 87 -6.50 0.21 -6.14
CA ARG A 87 -5.62 -0.92 -6.52
C ARG A 87 -5.04 -0.75 -7.92
N CYS A 88 -5.87 -0.38 -8.90
CA CYS A 88 -5.41 -0.14 -10.27
C CYS A 88 -4.40 1.02 -10.33
N ASP A 89 -4.68 2.11 -9.63
CA ASP A 89 -3.83 3.30 -9.66
C ASP A 89 -2.51 3.15 -8.92
N ILE A 90 -2.46 2.29 -7.89
CA ILE A 90 -1.20 1.86 -7.25
C ILE A 90 -0.34 1.13 -8.27
N VAL A 91 -0.88 0.13 -8.96
CA VAL A 91 -0.13 -0.66 -9.94
C VAL A 91 0.37 0.23 -11.09
N LYS A 92 -0.49 1.11 -11.63
CA LYS A 92 -0.10 2.05 -12.68
C LYS A 92 1.08 2.92 -12.25
N ARG A 93 1.02 3.53 -11.07
CA ARG A 93 2.09 4.41 -10.59
C ARG A 93 3.38 3.67 -10.28
N ILE A 94 3.31 2.44 -9.77
CA ILE A 94 4.51 1.61 -9.62
C ILE A 94 5.15 1.35 -10.98
N ALA A 95 4.34 1.03 -12.00
CA ALA A 95 4.82 0.80 -13.36
C ALA A 95 5.40 2.05 -14.05
N GLU A 96 5.12 3.26 -13.53
CA GLU A 96 5.70 4.52 -14.00
C GLU A 96 7.12 4.79 -13.44
N PHE A 97 7.59 4.04 -12.43
CA PHE A 97 8.96 4.17 -11.96
C PHE A 97 9.93 3.56 -12.97
N GLU A 98 11.04 4.27 -13.22
CA GLU A 98 12.07 3.85 -14.18
C GLU A 98 13.26 3.14 -13.49
N ASN A 99 13.40 3.28 -12.17
CA ASN A 99 14.50 2.70 -11.40
C ASN A 99 13.97 1.99 -10.14
N PHE A 100 14.36 0.71 -9.99
CA PHE A 100 14.03 -0.17 -8.88
C PHE A 100 15.28 -0.74 -8.17
N GLU A 101 16.47 -0.15 -8.34
CA GLU A 101 17.75 -0.63 -7.77
C GLU A 101 17.74 -0.73 -6.23
N LEU A 102 16.84 -0.01 -5.58
CA LEU A 102 16.67 -0.01 -4.13
C LEU A 102 15.62 -1.02 -3.64
N CYS A 103 14.95 -1.74 -4.54
CA CYS A 103 13.85 -2.66 -4.25
C CYS A 103 14.31 -4.10 -4.04
#